data_AF-A0A6A6BM42-F1
#
_entry.id   AF-A0A6A6BM42-F1
#
_cell.length_a   1.000
_cell.length_b   1.000
_cell.length_c   1.000
_cell.angle_alpha   90.00
_cell.angle_beta   90.00
_cell.angle_gamma   90.00
#
_symmetry.space_group_name_H-M   'P 1'
#
loop_
_entity.id
_entity.type
_entity.pdbx_description
1 polymer ?
#
loop_
_entity_poly.entity_id
_entity_poly.type
_entity_poly.pdbx_seq_one_letter_code
_entity_poly.pdbx_strand_id
1 'polypeptide(L)' 'QYEAIHYHCAHVSRRLIKHCHFARNDPNHQCFGAWSIKREWRQPYENCPAC' A
#
# COMPACT_ATOMS: atom_id res chain seq x y z
N GLN A 1 -5.02 -5.71 -2.26
CA GLN A 1 -4.68 -5.59 -0.83
C GLN A 1 -3.36 -4.88 -0.73
N TYR A 2 -3.27 -3.94 0.20
CA TYR A 2 -2.09 -3.08 0.37
C TYR A 2 -1.53 -3.23 1.78
N GLU A 3 -0.25 -2.89 1.91
CA GLU A 3 0.35 -2.54 3.20
C GLU A 3 0.60 -1.04 3.25
N ALA A 4 0.41 -0.44 4.42
CA ALA A 4 0.75 0.95 4.68
C ALA A 4 2.06 0.99 5.50
N ILE A 5 2.95 1.91 5.14
CA ILE A 5 4.22 2.13 5.84
C ILE A 5 4.23 3.57 6.30
N HIS A 6 4.21 3.76 7.61
CA HIS A 6 4.29 5.05 8.28
C HIS A 6 5.75 5.35 8.59
N TYR A 7 6.29 6.36 7.94
CA TYR A 7 7.66 6.82 8.13
C TYR A 7 7.74 7.86 9.25
N HIS A 8 8.96 8.12 9.74
CA HIS A 8 9.19 9.14 10.75
C HIS A 8 8.80 10.55 10.28
N CYS A 9 8.99 10.84 9.00
CA CYS A 9 8.65 12.11 8.35
C CYS A 9 7.13 12.38 8.18
N ALA A 10 6.25 11.64 8.88
CA ALA A 10 4.79 11.70 8.77
C ALA A 10 4.22 11.33 7.38
N HIS A 11 5.07 10.87 6.46
CA HIS A 11 4.64 10.33 5.17
C HIS A 11 4.16 8.89 5.31
N VAL A 12 3.15 8.53 4.51
CA VAL A 12 2.60 7.17 4.43
C VAL A 12 2.77 6.63 3.02
N SER A 13 3.57 5.57 2.87
CA SER A 13 3.67 4.84 1.61
C SER A 13 2.70 3.66 1.59
N ARG A 14 2.13 3.37 0.41
CA ARG A 14 1.22 2.25 0.19
C ARG A 14 1.85 1.30 -0.81
N ARG A 15 2.13 0.07 -0.37
CA ARG A 15 2.69 -0.97 -1.23
C ARG A 15 1.65 -2.05 -1.53
N LEU A 16 1.50 -2.40 -2.79
CA LEU A 16 0.60 -3.46 -3.22
C LEU A 16 1.20 -4.82 -2.85
N ILE A 17 0.56 -5.53 -1.92
CA ILE A 17 1.02 -6.87 -1.48
C ILE A 17 0.31 -8.00 -2.20
N LYS A 18 -0.90 -7.73 -2.71
CA LYS A 18 -1.71 -8.73 -3.39
C LYS A 18 -2.66 -8.03 -4.36
N HIS A 19 -2.58 -8.41 -5.63
CA HIS A 19 -3.55 -8.01 -6.63
C HIS A 19 -4.96 -8.49 -6.23
N CYS A 20 -5.98 -7.73 -6.62
CA CYS A 20 -7.37 -8.09 -6.38
C CYS A 20 -7.66 -9.50 -6.93
N HIS A 21 -8.47 -10.31 -6.22
CA HIS A 21 -8.80 -11.65 -6.71
C HIS A 21 -9.51 -11.63 -8.07
N PHE A 22 -10.26 -10.56 -8.35
CA PHE A 22 -10.92 -10.31 -9.63
C PHE A 22 -9.98 -9.79 -10.74
N ALA A 23 -8.81 -9.26 -10.39
CA ALA A 23 -7.83 -8.72 -11.33
C ALA A 23 -6.97 -9.80 -12.01
N ARG A 24 -7.26 -11.09 -11.82
CA ARG A 24 -6.43 -12.19 -12.34
C ARG A 24 -6.39 -12.26 -13.87
N ASN A 25 -7.41 -11.74 -14.56
CA ASN A 25 -7.51 -11.75 -16.03
C ASN A 25 -7.48 -10.36 -16.68
N ASP A 26 -7.46 -9.28 -15.91
CA ASP A 26 -7.44 -7.91 -16.45
C ASP A 26 -6.36 -7.07 -15.73
N PRO A 27 -5.23 -6.76 -16.40
CA PRO A 27 -4.17 -5.95 -15.81
C PRO A 27 -4.59 -4.49 -15.57
N ASN A 28 -5.65 -4.02 -16.25
CA ASN A 28 -6.22 -2.69 -16.03
C ASN A 28 -7.34 -2.67 -14.98
N HIS A 29 -7.48 -3.74 -14.19
CA HIS A 29 -8.56 -3.83 -13.23
C HIS A 29 -8.42 -2.77 -12.14
N GLN A 30 -9.17 -1.69 -12.31
CA GLN A 30 -9.32 -0.64 -11.32
C GLN A 30 -10.17 -1.22 -10.20
N CYS A 31 -9.51 -1.73 -9.15
CA CYS A 31 -10.21 -2.20 -7.98
C CYS A 31 -10.80 -1.00 -7.23
N PHE A 32 -11.99 -0.54 -7.65
CA PHE A 32 -12.77 0.56 -7.06
C PHE A 32 -13.31 0.23 -5.66
N GLY A 33 -13.02 -0.97 -5.13
CA GLY A 33 -13.38 -1.36 -3.77
C GLY A 33 -12.54 -0.61 -2.72
N ALA A 34 -13.09 -0.50 -1.50
CA ALA A 34 -12.38 0.08 -0.36
C ALA A 34 -10.97 -0.52 -0.24
N TRP A 35 -9.96 0.34 -0.16
CA TRP A 35 -8.56 -0.07 -0.12
C TRP A 35 -8.35 -0.90 1.13
N SER A 36 -8.27 -2.22 0.99
CA SER A 36 -8.05 -3.09 2.15
C SER A 36 -6.57 -3.02 2.53
N ILE A 37 -6.26 -2.17 3.51
CA ILE A 37 -4.97 -2.20 4.21
C ILE A 37 -4.96 -3.45 5.07
N LYS A 38 -4.10 -4.41 4.72
CA LYS A 38 -4.00 -5.68 5.43
C LYS A 38 -3.04 -5.59 6.62
N ARG A 39 -2.06 -4.70 6.54
CA ARG A 39 -1.02 -4.52 7.54
C ARG A 39 -0.47 -3.10 7.51
N GLU A 40 -0.05 -2.62 8.67
CA GLU A 40 0.58 -1.33 8.85
C GLU A 40 1.95 -1.52 9.50
N TRP A 41 2.97 -0.91 8.91
CA TRP A 41 4.32 -0.88 9.43
C TRP A 41 4.65 0.52 9.89
N ARG A 42 5.37 0.62 11.01
CA ARG A 42 5.98 1.88 11.45
C ARG A 42 7.49 1.76 11.30
N GLN A 43 8.07 2.68 10.54
CA GLN A 43 9.52 2.85 10.41
C GLN A 43 9.91 4.16 11.12
N PRO A 44 10.11 4.12 12.45
CA PRO A 44 10.35 5.33 13.24
C PRO A 44 11.74 5.95 13.02
N TYR A 45 12.65 5.26 12.34
CA TYR A 45 14.02 5.71 12.09
C TYR A 45 14.31 5.99 10.60
N GLU A 46 13.39 5.64 9.69
CA GLU A 46 13.58 5.84 8.26
C GLU A 46 12.67 6.96 7.75
N ASN A 47 13.23 7.78 6.86
CA ASN A 47 12.48 8.77 6.09
C ASN A 47 12.00 8.12 4.78
N CYS A 48 10.91 8.63 4.21
CA CYS A 48 10.46 8.13 2.92
C CYS A 48 11.44 8.56 1.81
N PRO A 49 11.54 7.80 0.71
CA PRO A 49 12.44 8.12 -0.41
C PRO A 49 12.04 9.38 -1.19
N ALA A 50 10.88 9.96 -0.90
CA ALA A 50 10.36 11.19 -1.52
C ALA A 50 10.50 12.42 -0.60
N CYS A 51 11.29 12.31 0.47
CA CYS A 51 11.51 13.37 1.45
C CYS A 51 12.63 14.32 1.03
#